data_AF-A0A7S4IJV3-F1
#
_entry.id   AF-A0A7S4IJV3-F1
#
_cell.length_a   1.000
_cell.length_b   1.000
_cell.length_c   1.000
_cell.angle_alpha   90.00
_cell.angle_beta   90.00
_cell.angle_gamma   90.00
#
_symmetry.space_group_name_H-M   'P 1'
#
loop_
_entity.id
_entity.type
_entity.pdbx_description
1 polymer ?
#
loop_
_entity_poly.entity_id
_entity_poly.type
_entity_poly.pdbx_seq_one_letter_code
_entity_poly.pdbx_strand_id
1 'polypeptide(L)'
;NSRAHYFMSLVASNEAQCRICRDIDNVNALLSPCACKGTVGHVHKACLVQWIAYRVQSRRGIEHCELCGSKLQVKWKTRAFYKWEKIHLTQEEKTKLNIFTFSYVVAAMDITRYFFEPSKRVRSRPDRILKIILFLITSASWIYIFSQHGRFFYTLWRRWKEQNTFIAVE
;
A
#
# COMPACT_ATOMS: atom_id res chain seq x y z
N ASN A 1 1.19 51.96 7.66
CA ASN A 1 2.12 50.95 7.10
C ASN A 1 1.48 49.55 7.25
N SER A 2 0.39 49.30 6.52
CA SER A 2 -0.48 48.11 6.74
C SER A 2 -0.94 47.45 5.43
N ARG A 3 -0.20 47.64 4.34
CA ARG A 3 -0.59 47.15 3.00
C ARG A 3 0.00 45.79 2.61
N ALA A 4 0.84 45.19 3.46
CA ALA A 4 1.55 43.94 3.15
C ALA A 4 0.93 42.67 3.78
N HIS A 5 -0.06 42.78 4.68
CA HIS A 5 -0.63 41.62 5.39
C HIS A 5 -1.99 41.13 4.86
N TYR A 6 -2.49 41.73 3.78
CA TYR A 6 -3.73 41.32 3.11
C TYR A 6 -3.50 40.85 1.67
N PHE A 7 -2.36 40.19 1.40
CA PHE A 7 -2.16 39.41 0.16
C PHE A 7 -2.99 38.10 0.19
N MET A 8 -4.21 38.21 0.70
CA MET A 8 -5.28 37.22 0.70
C MET A 8 -6.54 37.86 0.08
N SER A 9 -6.34 38.82 -0.83
CA SER A 9 -7.40 39.42 -1.62
C SER A 9 -7.75 38.51 -2.79
N LEU A 10 -8.78 37.69 -2.56
CA LEU A 10 -9.96 37.62 -3.44
C LEU A 10 -9.66 38.02 -4.89
N VAL A 11 -9.23 37.04 -5.69
CA VAL A 11 -9.35 37.19 -7.15
C VAL A 11 -10.85 37.32 -7.42
N ALA A 12 -11.18 38.46 -8.02
CA ALA A 12 -12.52 38.91 -8.32
C ALA A 12 -13.39 37.82 -8.95
N SER A 13 -14.64 37.80 -8.49
CA SER A 13 -15.78 37.12 -9.07
C SER A 13 -15.84 37.24 -10.60
N ASN A 14 -15.36 36.19 -11.25
CA ASN A 14 -15.89 35.67 -12.51
C ASN A 14 -15.95 34.16 -12.29
N GLU A 15 -17.06 33.71 -11.68
CA GLU A 15 -17.45 32.34 -11.35
C GLU A 15 -16.44 31.27 -11.80
N ALA A 16 -15.36 31.09 -11.03
CA ALA A 16 -14.36 30.08 -11.35
C ALA A 16 -15.04 28.72 -11.20
N GLN A 17 -15.21 28.02 -12.31
CA GLN A 17 -15.91 26.74 -12.37
C GLN A 17 -14.90 25.59 -12.30
N CYS A 18 -15.20 24.53 -11.55
CA CYS A 18 -14.38 23.34 -11.54
C CYS A 18 -14.33 22.70 -12.93
N ARG A 19 -13.13 22.51 -13.52
CA ARG A 19 -12.98 21.92 -14.86
C ARG A 19 -13.49 20.48 -14.99
N ILE A 20 -13.69 19.78 -13.87
CA ILE A 20 -14.08 18.36 -13.82
C ILE A 20 -15.59 18.22 -13.68
N CYS A 21 -16.18 18.76 -12.60
CA CYS A 21 -17.63 18.63 -12.34
C CYS A 21 -18.46 19.77 -12.91
N ARG A 22 -17.83 20.83 -13.44
CA ARG A 22 -18.49 22.03 -13.98
C ARG A 22 -19.38 22.75 -12.96
N ASP A 23 -19.04 22.65 -11.69
CA ASP A 23 -19.74 23.34 -10.63
C ASP A 23 -18.94 24.56 -10.15
N ILE A 24 -19.64 25.60 -9.73
CA ILE A 24 -19.10 26.88 -9.21
C ILE A 24 -19.11 26.84 -7.66
N ASP A 25 -19.70 25.79 -7.08
CA ASP A 25 -20.06 25.68 -5.67
C ASP A 25 -18.97 26.10 -4.67
N ASN A 26 -19.30 27.07 -3.80
CA ASN A 26 -18.40 27.69 -2.81
C ASN A 26 -18.10 26.77 -1.61
N VAL A 27 -18.80 25.63 -1.48
CA VAL A 27 -18.68 24.74 -0.31
C VAL A 27 -17.34 23.99 -0.31
N ASN A 28 -16.79 23.71 -1.49
CA ASN A 28 -15.49 23.06 -1.64
C ASN A 28 -14.51 24.04 -2.29
N ALA A 29 -13.51 24.51 -1.55
CA ALA A 29 -12.51 25.43 -2.08
C ALA A 29 -11.86 24.88 -3.37
N LEU A 30 -11.94 25.67 -4.44
CA LEU A 30 -11.22 25.43 -5.69
C LEU A 30 -9.73 25.64 -5.47
N LEU A 31 -8.93 24.80 -6.10
CA LEU A 31 -7.47 24.87 -6.06
C LEU A 31 -6.88 24.78 -7.47
N SER A 32 -5.66 25.29 -7.61
CA SER A 32 -4.90 25.31 -8.85
C SER A 32 -3.68 24.38 -8.71
N PRO A 33 -3.81 23.08 -9.03
CA PRO A 33 -2.79 22.08 -8.72
C PRO A 33 -1.59 22.13 -9.68
N CYS A 34 -1.64 22.99 -10.70
CA CYS A 34 -0.67 23.12 -11.78
C CYS A 34 -0.66 24.56 -12.31
N ALA A 35 0.29 24.89 -13.19
CA ALA A 35 0.45 26.21 -13.78
C ALA A 35 -0.52 26.54 -14.94
N CYS A 36 -1.62 25.79 -15.08
CA CYS A 36 -2.65 26.09 -16.08
C CYS A 36 -3.32 27.44 -15.79
N LYS A 37 -3.47 28.27 -16.83
CA LYS A 37 -4.10 29.60 -16.74
C LYS A 37 -5.59 29.53 -17.09
N GLY A 38 -6.39 30.44 -16.54
CA GLY A 38 -7.82 30.53 -16.81
C GLY A 38 -8.66 29.46 -16.11
N THR A 39 -9.86 29.20 -16.63
CA THR A 39 -10.84 28.27 -16.03
C THR A 39 -10.33 26.83 -15.91
N VAL A 40 -9.46 26.40 -16.84
CA VAL A 40 -8.84 25.06 -16.84
C VAL A 40 -7.84 24.83 -15.69
N GLY A 41 -7.46 25.88 -14.97
CA GLY A 41 -6.60 25.78 -13.78
C GLY A 41 -7.34 25.33 -12.52
N HIS A 42 -8.67 25.52 -12.45
CA HIS A 42 -9.42 25.42 -11.20
C HIS A 42 -10.12 24.06 -11.05
N VAL A 43 -9.88 23.38 -9.93
CA VAL A 43 -10.50 22.08 -9.59
C VAL A 43 -10.84 21.98 -8.12
N HIS A 44 -11.91 21.27 -7.77
CA HIS A 44 -12.12 20.87 -6.38
C HIS A 44 -11.08 19.83 -5.94
N LYS A 45 -10.71 19.85 -4.65
CA LYS A 45 -9.84 18.83 -4.05
C LYS A 45 -10.39 17.42 -4.26
N ALA A 46 -11.68 17.21 -4.01
CA ALA A 46 -12.33 15.91 -4.19
C ALA A 46 -12.29 15.45 -5.66
N CYS A 47 -12.64 16.36 -6.59
CA CYS A 47 -12.60 16.06 -8.02
C CYS A 47 -11.18 15.75 -8.50
N LEU A 48 -10.16 16.48 -8.04
CA LEU A 48 -8.77 16.19 -8.38
C LEU A 48 -8.34 14.81 -7.87
N VAL A 49 -8.64 14.49 -6.61
CA VAL A 49 -8.30 13.18 -6.02
C VAL A 49 -8.99 12.05 -6.78
N GLN A 50 -10.28 12.19 -7.13
CA GLN A 50 -11.01 11.22 -7.93
C GLN A 50 -10.45 11.08 -9.34
N TRP A 51 -10.13 12.19 -10.01
CA TRP A 51 -9.53 12.19 -11.33
C TRP A 51 -8.17 11.48 -11.33
N ILE A 52 -7.30 11.77 -10.36
CA ILE A 52 -6.03 11.06 -10.20
C ILE A 52 -6.30 9.58 -9.91
N ALA A 53 -7.21 9.25 -8.99
CA ALA A 53 -7.50 7.85 -8.65
C ALA A 53 -8.01 7.04 -9.87
N TYR A 54 -8.84 7.64 -10.72
CA TYR A 54 -9.32 7.00 -11.94
C TYR A 54 -8.22 6.82 -12.98
N ARG A 55 -7.37 7.83 -13.17
CA ARG A 55 -6.29 7.83 -14.18
C ARG A 55 -5.08 6.98 -13.74
N VAL A 56 -4.84 6.85 -12.44
CA VAL A 56 -3.74 6.07 -11.85
C VAL A 56 -4.21 4.64 -11.55
N GLN A 57 -4.38 3.80 -12.57
CA GLN A 57 -4.43 2.34 -12.36
C GLN A 57 -3.06 1.76 -11.96
N SER A 58 -1.99 2.57 -12.00
CA SER A 58 -0.63 2.25 -11.56
C SER A 58 0.04 3.53 -11.05
N ARG A 59 0.49 3.53 -9.78
CA ARG A 59 1.08 4.66 -9.03
C ARG A 59 2.15 5.51 -9.73
N ARG A 60 2.68 5.08 -10.87
CA ARG A 60 3.83 5.70 -11.55
C ARG A 60 3.48 6.81 -12.55
N GLY A 61 2.22 7.24 -12.65
CA GLY A 61 1.76 7.99 -13.82
C GLY A 61 1.42 9.48 -13.68
N ILE A 62 1.14 10.01 -12.49
CA ILE A 62 0.55 11.37 -12.39
C ILE A 62 1.36 12.26 -11.44
N GLU A 63 2.53 12.66 -11.94
CA GLU A 63 3.32 13.72 -11.32
C GLU A 63 3.20 15.04 -12.09
N HIS A 64 2.70 15.00 -13.33
CA HIS A 64 2.65 16.15 -14.23
C HIS A 64 1.24 16.37 -14.76
N CYS A 65 0.89 17.63 -14.97
CA CYS A 65 -0.36 18.03 -15.59
C CYS A 65 -0.34 17.63 -17.08
N GLU A 66 -1.41 16.98 -17.55
CA GLU A 66 -1.56 16.56 -18.94
C GLU A 66 -1.71 17.72 -19.93
N LEU A 67 -2.05 18.92 -19.45
CA LEU A 67 -2.28 20.11 -20.28
C LEU A 67 -1.04 20.99 -20.38
N CYS A 68 -0.42 21.31 -19.25
CA CYS A 68 0.70 22.26 -19.20
C CYS A 68 2.06 21.61 -18.89
N GLY A 69 2.11 20.30 -18.63
CA GLY A 69 3.34 19.58 -18.28
C GLY A 69 3.95 19.94 -16.92
N SER A 70 3.45 20.96 -16.22
CA SER A 70 3.97 21.33 -14.90
C SER A 70 3.66 20.27 -13.83
N LYS A 71 4.52 20.18 -12.83
CA LYS A 71 4.36 19.22 -11.72
C LYS A 71 3.09 19.51 -10.93
N LEU A 72 2.29 18.47 -10.69
CA LEU A 72 1.10 18.55 -9.86
C LEU A 72 1.50 18.62 -8.38
N GLN A 73 0.84 19.49 -7.60
CA GLN A 73 1.04 19.64 -6.16
C GLN A 73 0.33 18.52 -5.36
N VAL A 74 0.75 17.27 -5.58
CA VAL A 74 0.17 16.08 -4.95
C VAL A 74 1.24 15.19 -4.35
N LYS A 75 0.96 14.60 -3.18
CA LYS A 75 1.83 13.64 -2.51
C LYS A 75 1.06 12.40 -2.08
N TRP A 76 1.62 11.23 -2.33
CA TRP A 76 1.09 9.97 -1.83
C TRP A 76 1.44 9.82 -0.35
N LYS A 77 0.41 9.73 0.50
CA LYS A 77 0.58 9.49 1.95
C LYS A 77 -0.06 8.16 2.32
N THR A 78 0.57 7.45 3.25
CA THR A 78 -0.05 6.29 3.90
C THR A 78 -0.94 6.80 5.02
N ARG A 79 -2.10 6.17 5.23
CA ARG A 79 -2.94 6.42 6.40
C ARG A 79 -2.11 6.18 7.68
N ALA A 80 -2.45 6.87 8.76
CA ALA A 80 -1.86 6.57 10.05
C ALA A 80 -2.22 5.14 10.48
N PHE A 81 -1.34 4.48 11.24
CA PHE A 81 -1.47 3.07 11.62
C PHE A 81 -2.84 2.70 12.21
N TYR A 82 -3.43 3.57 13.04
CA TYR A 82 -4.73 3.35 13.69
C TYR A 82 -5.94 3.47 12.74
N LYS A 83 -5.77 4.05 11.54
CA LYS A 83 -6.80 4.14 10.50
C LYS A 83 -6.60 3.10 9.41
N TRP A 84 -5.78 2.09 9.65
CA TRP A 84 -5.52 1.05 8.66
C TRP A 84 -6.72 0.12 8.53
N GLU A 85 -7.17 -0.05 7.29
CA GLU A 85 -8.22 -0.98 6.93
C GLU A 85 -7.61 -2.37 6.70
N LYS A 86 -8.34 -3.39 7.14
CA LYS A 86 -7.97 -4.79 6.92
C LYS A 86 -8.15 -5.12 5.45
N ILE A 87 -7.22 -5.88 4.88
CA ILE A 87 -7.37 -6.38 3.51
C ILE A 87 -8.57 -7.34 3.43
N HIS A 88 -9.44 -7.10 2.46
CA HIS A 88 -10.49 -8.04 2.09
C HIS A 88 -9.87 -9.21 1.33
N LEU A 89 -9.77 -10.36 2.00
CA LEU A 89 -9.23 -11.61 1.46
C LEU A 89 -10.37 -12.46 0.89
N THR A 90 -10.11 -13.06 -0.28
CA THR A 90 -11.00 -14.11 -0.81
C THR A 90 -10.91 -15.38 0.04
N GLN A 91 -11.90 -16.27 -0.09
CA GLN A 91 -11.88 -17.53 0.66
C GLN A 91 -10.64 -18.37 0.34
N GLU A 92 -10.21 -18.37 -0.93
CA GLU A 92 -8.98 -19.05 -1.36
C GLU A 92 -7.72 -18.45 -0.72
N GLU A 93 -7.62 -17.12 -0.65
CA GLU A 93 -6.49 -16.43 -0.03
C GLU A 93 -6.40 -16.73 1.47
N LYS A 94 -7.55 -16.79 2.16
CA LYS A 94 -7.64 -17.20 3.56
C LYS A 94 -7.19 -18.65 3.75
N THR A 95 -7.68 -19.57 2.93
CA THR A 95 -7.26 -20.99 3.01
C THR A 95 -5.76 -21.14 2.79
N LYS A 96 -5.19 -20.44 1.81
CA LYS A 96 -3.73 -20.43 1.58
C LYS A 96 -2.98 -19.90 2.81
N LEU A 97 -3.44 -18.79 3.40
CA LEU A 97 -2.84 -18.25 4.62
C LEU A 97 -2.91 -19.21 5.80
N ASN A 98 -4.04 -19.91 5.97
CA ASN A 98 -4.22 -20.91 7.01
C ASN A 98 -3.26 -22.10 6.81
N ILE A 99 -3.07 -22.57 5.57
CA ILE A 99 -2.11 -23.64 5.26
C ILE A 99 -0.69 -23.21 5.63
N PHE A 100 -0.26 -22.00 5.27
CA PHE A 100 1.06 -21.49 5.68
C PHE A 100 1.18 -21.34 7.20
N THR A 101 0.12 -20.91 7.87
CA THR A 101 0.11 -20.76 9.33
C THR A 101 0.26 -22.13 10.00
N PHE A 102 -0.48 -23.14 9.52
CA PHE A 102 -0.37 -24.51 10.02
C PHE A 102 1.01 -25.09 9.77
N SER A 103 1.60 -24.85 8.59
CA SER A 103 2.94 -25.34 8.31
C SER A 103 3.94 -24.77 9.33
N TYR A 104 3.85 -23.48 9.70
CA TYR A 104 4.75 -22.87 10.71
C TYR A 104 4.72 -23.60 12.04
N VAL A 105 3.52 -24.05 12.45
CA VAL A 105 3.34 -24.83 13.68
C VAL A 105 4.07 -26.18 13.57
N VAL A 106 3.94 -26.87 12.44
CA VAL A 106 4.65 -28.15 12.21
C VAL A 106 6.16 -27.96 12.24
N ALA A 107 6.69 -26.93 11.57
CA ALA A 107 8.13 -26.65 11.60
C ALA A 107 8.63 -26.32 13.02
N ALA A 108 7.86 -25.56 13.81
CA ALA A 108 8.20 -25.29 15.20
C ALA A 108 8.20 -26.56 16.06
N MET A 109 7.25 -27.48 15.84
CA MET A 109 7.23 -28.78 16.50
C MET A 109 8.47 -29.62 16.15
N ASP A 110 8.89 -29.64 14.89
CA ASP A 110 10.09 -30.36 14.46
C ASP A 110 11.37 -29.79 15.08
N ILE A 111 11.49 -28.45 15.12
CA ILE A 111 12.60 -27.74 15.76
C ILE A 111 12.65 -28.05 17.26
N THR A 112 11.53 -27.91 17.96
CA THR A 112 11.46 -28.18 19.40
C THR A 112 11.80 -29.63 19.70
N ARG A 113 11.30 -30.59 18.90
CA ARG A 113 11.66 -32.00 19.02
C ARG A 113 13.15 -32.25 18.77
N TYR A 114 13.77 -31.55 17.83
CA TYR A 114 15.20 -31.69 17.57
C TYR A 114 16.06 -31.23 18.77
N PHE A 115 15.75 -30.06 19.35
CA PHE A 115 16.55 -29.46 20.42
C PHE A 115 16.26 -30.04 21.81
N PHE A 116 14.99 -30.31 22.13
CA PHE A 116 14.56 -30.66 23.49
C PHE A 116 14.44 -32.16 23.74
N GLU A 117 14.60 -33.01 22.74
CA GLU A 117 14.52 -34.45 22.98
C GLU A 117 15.74 -34.92 23.79
N PRO A 118 15.53 -35.38 25.04
CA PRO A 118 16.63 -35.68 25.94
C PRO A 118 17.56 -36.72 25.32
N SER A 119 18.86 -36.52 25.50
CA SER A 119 19.90 -37.49 25.17
C SER A 119 19.68 -38.76 25.99
N LYS A 120 18.77 -39.64 25.55
CA LYS A 120 18.64 -40.98 26.12
C LYS A 120 19.98 -41.68 25.90
N ARG A 121 20.51 -42.23 26.99
CA ARG A 121 21.91 -42.68 27.20
C ARG A 121 22.38 -43.81 26.26
N VAL A 122 21.50 -44.35 25.41
CA VAL A 122 21.83 -45.31 24.35
C VAL A 122 21.21 -44.81 23.05
N ARG A 123 21.90 -43.90 22.35
CA ARG A 123 21.46 -43.42 21.03
C ARG A 123 22.44 -43.90 19.97
N SER A 124 21.95 -44.71 19.05
CA SER A 124 22.76 -45.23 17.96
C SER A 124 23.22 -44.08 17.05
N ARG A 125 24.42 -44.17 16.47
CA ARG A 125 24.89 -43.17 15.49
C ARG A 125 23.91 -42.96 14.30
N PRO A 126 23.22 -43.98 13.75
CA PRO A 126 22.25 -43.75 12.68
C PRO A 126 21.06 -42.88 13.11
N ASP A 127 20.60 -42.95 14.36
CA ASP A 127 19.50 -42.10 14.85
C ASP A 127 19.82 -40.60 14.83
N ARG A 128 21.09 -40.24 15.09
CA ARG A 128 21.51 -38.83 15.07
C ARG A 128 21.59 -38.29 13.64
N ILE A 129 22.13 -39.10 12.73
CA ILE A 129 22.24 -38.76 11.31
C ILE A 129 20.84 -38.58 10.71
N LEU A 130 19.92 -39.51 10.98
CA LEU A 130 18.53 -39.43 10.49
C LEU A 130 17.82 -38.16 10.96
N LYS A 131 18.01 -37.75 12.22
CA LYS A 131 17.44 -36.51 12.76
C LYS A 131 17.96 -35.25 12.07
N ILE A 132 19.27 -35.19 11.82
CA ILE A 132 19.89 -34.07 11.10
C ILE A 132 19.36 -34.02 9.67
N ILE A 133 19.31 -35.16 8.97
CA ILE A 133 18.76 -35.25 7.61
C ILE A 133 17.31 -34.77 7.58
N LEU A 134 16.46 -35.23 8.51
CA LEU A 134 15.05 -34.83 8.56
C LEU A 134 14.92 -33.31 8.78
N PHE A 135 15.73 -32.72 9.66
CA PHE A 135 15.75 -31.28 9.88
C PHE A 135 16.19 -30.49 8.64
N LEU A 136 17.19 -30.98 7.91
CA LEU A 136 17.64 -30.34 6.67
C LEU A 136 16.57 -30.41 5.58
N ILE A 137 15.88 -31.56 5.46
CA ILE A 137 14.78 -31.74 4.51
C ILE A 137 13.62 -30.78 4.83
N THR A 138 13.17 -30.73 6.08
CA THR A 138 12.06 -29.84 6.47
C THR A 138 12.43 -28.38 6.24
N SER A 139 13.65 -27.97 6.58
CA SER A 139 14.16 -26.62 6.34
C SER A 139 14.23 -26.28 4.84
N ALA A 140 14.71 -27.20 4.00
CA ALA A 140 14.79 -27.00 2.55
C ALA A 140 13.39 -26.91 1.90
N SER A 141 12.45 -27.78 2.30
CA SER A 141 11.06 -27.72 1.84
C SER A 141 10.41 -26.39 2.18
N TRP A 142 10.70 -25.84 3.36
CA TRP A 142 10.24 -24.54 3.81
C TRP A 142 10.74 -23.39 2.94
N ILE A 143 12.04 -23.33 2.70
CA ILE A 143 12.66 -22.32 1.84
C ILE A 143 12.05 -22.38 0.43
N TYR A 144 11.86 -23.58 -0.11
CA TYR A 144 11.22 -23.79 -1.40
C TYR A 144 9.78 -23.24 -1.41
N ILE A 145 8.94 -23.65 -0.46
CA ILE A 145 7.54 -23.18 -0.36
C ILE A 145 7.51 -21.64 -0.28
N PHE A 146 8.31 -21.01 0.58
CA PHE A 146 8.36 -19.55 0.68
C PHE A 146 8.80 -18.88 -0.63
N SER A 147 9.82 -19.43 -1.30
CA SER A 147 10.28 -18.90 -2.58
C SER A 147 9.20 -18.94 -3.67
N GLN A 148 8.44 -20.03 -3.75
CA GLN A 148 7.35 -20.18 -4.73
C GLN A 148 6.18 -19.23 -4.44
N HIS A 149 5.88 -19.01 -3.15
CA HIS A 149 4.76 -18.20 -2.72
C HIS A 149 5.10 -16.73 -2.44
N GLY A 150 6.34 -16.30 -2.67
CA GLY A 150 6.75 -14.90 -2.51
C GLY A 150 5.90 -13.94 -3.35
N ARG A 151 5.51 -14.35 -4.57
CA ARG A 151 4.59 -13.58 -5.43
C ARG A 151 3.22 -13.37 -4.77
N PHE A 152 2.69 -14.39 -4.09
CA PHE A 152 1.39 -14.32 -3.42
C PHE A 152 1.42 -13.33 -2.23
N PHE A 153 2.45 -13.39 -1.40
CA PHE A 153 2.59 -12.43 -0.31
C PHE A 153 2.83 -11.01 -0.82
N TYR A 154 3.63 -10.86 -1.89
CA TYR A 154 3.87 -9.56 -2.52
C TYR A 154 2.58 -8.94 -3.08
N THR A 155 1.72 -9.72 -3.75
CA THR A 155 0.46 -9.21 -4.28
C THR A 155 -0.51 -8.81 -3.18
N LEU A 156 -0.62 -9.60 -2.10
CA LEU A 156 -1.43 -9.25 -0.92
C LEU A 156 -0.93 -7.96 -0.25
N TRP A 157 0.38 -7.86 0.00
CA TRP A 157 0.99 -6.68 0.58
C TRP A 157 0.77 -5.44 -0.29
N ARG A 158 0.93 -5.58 -1.62
CA ARG A 158 0.70 -4.50 -2.57
C ARG A 158 -0.75 -4.00 -2.54
N ARG A 159 -1.73 -4.90 -2.60
CA ARG A 159 -3.17 -4.55 -2.54
C ARG A 159 -3.52 -3.87 -1.23
N TRP A 160 -3.03 -4.42 -0.12
CA TRP A 160 -3.25 -3.85 1.21
C TRP A 160 -2.63 -2.45 1.33
N LYS A 161 -1.42 -2.25 0.78
CA LYS A 161 -0.76 -0.95 0.74
C LYS A 161 -1.55 0.05 -0.12
N GLU A 162 -2.06 -0.37 -1.27
CA GLU A 162 -2.88 0.48 -2.14
C GLU A 162 -4.14 0.96 -1.41
N GLN A 163 -4.86 0.07 -0.72
CA GLN A 163 -6.04 0.40 0.10
C GLN A 163 -5.73 1.41 1.22
N ASN A 164 -4.55 1.28 1.85
CA ASN A 164 -4.15 2.12 2.98
C ASN A 164 -3.43 3.41 2.58
N THR A 165 -3.49 3.77 1.30
CA THR A 165 -2.82 4.97 0.80
C THR A 165 -3.76 5.91 0.11
N PHE A 166 -3.50 7.19 0.26
CA PHE A 166 -4.35 8.26 -0.27
C PHE A 166 -3.48 9.38 -0.84
N ILE A 167 -4.12 10.22 -1.64
CA ILE A 167 -3.48 11.39 -2.25
C ILE A 167 -3.76 12.59 -1.37
N ALA A 168 -2.71 13.22 -0.87
CA ALA A 168 -2.77 14.51 -0.22
C ALA A 168 -2.46 15.60 -1.25
N VAL A 169 -3.35 16.58 -1.37
CA VAL A 169 -3.15 17.81 -2.14
C VAL A 169 -2.64 18.86 -1.16
N GLU A 170 -1.49 19.47 -1.48
CA GLU A 170 -0.86 20.54 -0.69
C GLU A 170 -1.16 21.91 -1.29
#